data_AF-A0A959XAC4-F1
#
_entry.id   AF-A0A959XAC4-F1
#
_cell.length_a   1.000
_cell.length_b   1.000
_cell.length_c   1.000
_cell.angle_alpha   90.00
_cell.angle_beta   90.00
_cell.angle_gamma   90.00
#
_symmetry.space_group_name_H-M   'P 1'
#
loop_
_entity.id
_entity.type
_entity.pdbx_description
1 polymer ?
#
loop_
_entity_poly.entity_id
_entity_poly.type
_entity_poly.pdbx_seq_one_letter_code
_entity_poly.pdbx_strand_id
1 'polypeptide(L)'
;MLDYPTPELLDDLDQLEALVPDDDNLATLLTHLRSHSLQELQQQYVATFDHTRRCALYLTYFAYGDTRRRGVALVQFKQAFRKAGVEFDESADELPDHLCVVLQLGAAYDADAAWRLMLDHRAGIEMLRQALAAEGSPWLGAMLALCSTLPALRGEEADAVRKLIEQGPPDETVGLDPYTMPSMAPTSEFIGMPTPLGASR
;
A
#
# COMPACT_ATOMS: atom_id res chain seq x y z
N MET A 1 6.98 8.77 12.66
CA MET A 1 7.80 7.62 13.14
C MET A 1 7.89 6.48 12.13
N LEU A 2 6.80 6.10 11.44
CA LEU A 2 6.84 5.12 10.34
C LEU A 2 7.15 5.74 8.97
N ASP A 3 7.15 7.07 8.87
CA ASP A 3 7.52 7.81 7.65
C ASP A 3 9.04 8.05 7.60
N TYR A 4 9.53 8.49 6.45
CA TYR A 4 10.94 8.77 6.19
C TYR A 4 11.52 9.71 7.27
N PRO A 5 12.68 9.40 7.88
CA PRO A 5 13.25 10.23 8.93
C PRO A 5 13.62 11.63 8.44
N THR A 6 13.13 12.65 9.14
CA THR A 6 13.43 14.06 8.89
C THR A 6 14.05 14.72 10.13
N PRO A 7 14.70 15.89 10.00
CA PRO A 7 15.16 16.65 11.16
C PRO A 7 14.03 16.95 12.14
N GLU A 8 12.86 17.33 11.64
CA GLU A 8 11.69 17.69 12.45
C GLU A 8 11.22 16.51 13.30
N LEU A 9 11.22 15.29 12.74
CA LEU A 9 10.91 14.08 13.50
C LEU A 9 11.86 13.89 14.69
N LEU A 10 13.16 14.17 14.51
CA LEU A 10 14.15 14.01 15.58
C LEU A 10 14.02 15.08 16.65
N ASP A 11 13.69 16.31 16.25
CA ASP A 11 13.45 17.43 17.17
C ASP A 11 12.19 17.20 18.03
N ASP A 12 11.20 16.47 17.51
CA ASP A 12 9.92 16.21 18.18
C ASP A 12 9.88 14.93 19.04
N LEU A 13 10.96 14.14 19.12
CA LEU A 13 10.95 12.83 19.81
C LEU A 13 10.49 12.90 21.28
N ASP A 14 10.89 13.94 22.01
CA ASP A 14 10.49 14.13 23.42
C ASP A 14 8.99 14.42 23.56
N GLN A 15 8.43 15.18 22.61
CA GLN A 15 6.99 15.45 22.58
C GLN A 15 6.21 14.19 22.22
N LEU A 16 6.71 13.41 21.25
CA LEU A 16 6.10 12.14 20.84
C LEU A 16 6.10 11.12 21.98
N GLU A 17 7.21 10.97 22.71
CA GLU A 17 7.29 10.09 23.88
C GLU A 17 6.29 10.50 24.98
N ALA A 18 6.10 11.80 25.20
CA ALA A 18 5.15 12.30 26.19
C ALA A 18 3.68 12.02 25.83
N LEU A 19 3.35 11.80 24.55
CA LEU A 19 1.99 11.47 24.10
C LEU A 19 1.63 10.00 24.31
N VAL A 20 2.63 9.13 24.45
CA VAL A 20 2.49 7.67 24.59
C VAL A 20 3.35 7.15 25.75
N PRO A 21 3.12 7.63 26.99
CA PRO A 21 3.92 7.21 28.13
C PRO A 21 3.77 5.70 28.37
N ASP A 22 4.87 5.07 28.79
CA ASP A 22 4.93 3.66 29.18
C ASP A 22 4.60 2.63 28.07
N ASP A 23 4.75 3.00 26.78
CA ASP A 23 4.70 2.03 25.68
C ASP A 23 6.10 1.43 25.42
N ASP A 24 6.35 0.25 25.98
CA ASP A 24 7.61 -0.50 25.82
C ASP A 24 7.99 -0.75 24.34
N ASN A 25 7.00 -0.90 23.45
CA ASN A 25 7.26 -1.13 22.03
C ASN A 25 7.81 0.14 21.39
N LEU A 26 7.21 1.30 21.65
CA LEU A 26 7.68 2.58 21.14
C LEU A 26 8.98 3.03 21.79
N ALA A 27 9.20 2.73 23.07
CA ALA A 27 10.43 3.07 23.78
C ALA A 27 11.68 2.51 23.07
N THR A 28 11.58 1.29 22.51
CA THR A 28 12.65 0.67 21.72
C THR A 28 12.96 1.48 20.46
N LEU A 29 11.93 1.89 19.70
CA LEU A 29 12.11 2.70 18.48
C LEU A 29 12.63 4.10 18.83
N LEU A 30 12.09 4.75 19.85
CA LEU A 30 12.53 6.07 20.30
C LEU A 30 14.01 6.08 20.70
N THR A 31 14.44 5.05 21.45
CA THR A 31 15.86 4.87 21.82
C THR A 31 16.73 4.74 20.57
N HIS A 32 16.29 3.94 19.59
CA HIS A 32 17.01 3.76 18.32
C HIS A 32 17.12 5.07 17.53
N LEU A 33 16.04 5.85 17.44
CA LEU A 33 16.01 7.13 16.74
C LEU A 33 16.94 8.16 17.41
N ARG A 34 17.03 8.16 18.75
CA ARG A 34 17.93 9.06 19.50
C ARG A 34 19.41 8.69 19.39
N SER A 35 19.71 7.41 19.17
CA SER A 35 21.10 6.91 19.21
C SER A 35 21.84 6.95 17.87
N HIS A 36 21.18 7.39 16.79
CA HIS A 36 21.75 7.40 15.44
C HIS A 36 21.65 8.80 14.83
N SER A 37 22.58 9.11 13.94
CA SER A 37 22.48 10.32 13.11
C SER A 37 21.33 10.22 12.12
N LEU A 38 20.78 11.37 11.69
CA LEU A 38 19.73 11.42 10.68
C LEU A 38 20.12 10.66 9.40
N GLN A 39 21.37 10.78 8.95
CA GLN A 39 21.85 10.10 7.76
C GLN A 39 21.82 8.57 7.92
N GLU A 40 22.25 8.04 9.07
CA GLU A 40 22.18 6.61 9.35
C GLU A 40 20.74 6.12 9.39
N LEU A 41 19.84 6.88 10.02
CA LEU A 41 18.42 6.54 10.08
C LEU A 41 17.78 6.51 8.70
N GLN A 42 18.09 7.47 7.84
CA GLN A 42 17.61 7.51 6.46
C GLN A 42 18.11 6.33 5.65
N GLN A 43 19.38 5.96 5.78
CA GLN A 43 19.94 4.76 5.13
C GLN A 43 19.27 3.48 5.61
N GLN A 44 19.08 3.33 6.93
CA GLN A 44 18.38 2.21 7.53
C GLN A 44 16.92 2.14 7.09
N TYR A 45 16.26 3.29 6.95
CA TYR A 45 14.87 3.37 6.50
C TYR A 45 14.74 2.86 5.06
N VAL A 46 15.53 3.39 4.13
CA VAL A 46 15.54 2.94 2.72
C VAL A 46 15.89 1.45 2.64
N ALA A 47 16.87 0.98 3.41
CA ALA A 47 17.22 -0.43 3.44
C ALA A 47 16.08 -1.32 3.96
N THR A 48 15.26 -0.81 4.88
CA THR A 48 14.12 -1.53 5.45
C THR A 48 12.94 -1.52 4.48
N PHE A 49 12.50 -0.34 4.05
CA PHE A 49 11.20 -0.14 3.40
C PHE A 49 11.27 -0.14 1.85
N ASP A 50 12.39 0.27 1.25
CA ASP A 50 12.47 0.46 -0.21
C ASP A 50 13.17 -0.71 -0.92
N HIS A 51 14.16 -1.33 -0.25
CA HIS A 51 14.93 -2.41 -0.87
C HIS A 51 14.16 -3.74 -0.93
N THR A 52 13.23 -3.98 0.01
CA THR A 52 12.50 -5.23 0.10
C THR A 52 11.00 -5.03 -0.05
N ARG A 53 10.40 -5.71 -1.03
CA ARG A 53 8.94 -5.78 -1.22
C ARG A 53 8.19 -6.31 0.02
N ARG A 54 8.90 -6.96 0.96
CA ARG A 54 8.32 -7.58 2.17
C ARG A 54 8.01 -6.59 3.29
N CYS A 55 8.72 -5.47 3.34
CA CYS A 55 8.52 -4.42 4.34
C CYS A 55 7.84 -3.20 3.75
N ALA A 56 7.34 -3.24 2.51
CA ALA A 56 6.65 -2.11 1.90
C ALA A 56 5.45 -1.64 2.74
N LEU A 57 5.26 -0.33 2.84
CA LEU A 57 4.19 0.29 3.64
C LEU A 57 2.83 0.37 2.90
N TYR A 58 2.69 -0.28 1.73
CA TYR A 58 1.47 -0.27 0.93
C TYR A 58 0.54 -1.42 1.31
N LEU A 59 -0.59 -1.11 1.95
CA LEU A 59 -1.50 -2.10 2.52
C LEU A 59 -2.10 -3.05 1.49
N THR A 60 -2.35 -2.57 0.27
CA THR A 60 -2.97 -3.37 -0.80
C THR A 60 -1.98 -4.27 -1.53
N TYR A 61 -0.68 -3.94 -1.45
CA TYR A 61 0.38 -4.65 -2.14
C TYR A 61 0.47 -6.12 -1.70
N PHE A 62 0.38 -6.38 -0.40
CA PHE A 62 0.48 -7.73 0.14
C PHE A 62 -0.64 -8.67 -0.33
N ALA A 63 -1.84 -8.14 -0.57
CA ALA A 63 -2.99 -8.93 -1.00
C ALA A 63 -3.05 -9.10 -2.53
N TYR A 64 -2.58 -8.10 -3.28
CA TYR A 64 -2.84 -8.01 -4.72
C TYR A 64 -1.58 -7.91 -5.57
N GLY A 65 -0.40 -7.72 -5.00
CA GLY A 65 0.83 -7.41 -5.74
C GLY A 65 0.62 -6.25 -6.71
N ASP A 66 1.38 -6.22 -7.80
CA ASP A 66 1.16 -5.27 -8.89
C ASP A 66 0.20 -5.84 -9.93
N THR A 67 -1.02 -6.15 -9.52
CA THR A 67 -2.08 -6.64 -10.42
C THR A 67 -3.16 -5.59 -10.64
N ARG A 68 -4.02 -5.79 -11.66
CA ARG A 68 -5.20 -4.92 -11.89
C ARG A 68 -6.10 -4.80 -10.65
N ARG A 69 -6.13 -5.83 -9.79
CA ARG A 69 -6.91 -5.83 -8.55
C ARG A 69 -6.39 -4.79 -7.55
N ARG A 70 -5.08 -4.52 -7.52
CA ARG A 70 -4.50 -3.44 -6.72
C ARG A 70 -5.07 -2.09 -7.14
N GLY A 71 -5.15 -1.82 -8.45
CA GLY A 71 -5.76 -0.60 -8.98
C GLY A 71 -7.21 -0.38 -8.50
N VAL A 72 -8.01 -1.44 -8.42
CA VAL A 72 -9.39 -1.37 -7.89
C VAL A 72 -9.39 -1.04 -6.40
N ALA A 73 -8.50 -1.65 -5.62
CA ALA A 73 -8.36 -1.35 -4.20
C ALA A 73 -7.93 0.12 -3.97
N LEU A 74 -6.97 0.64 -4.73
CA LEU A 74 -6.56 2.05 -4.67
C LEU A 74 -7.71 3.02 -4.94
N VAL A 75 -8.63 2.68 -5.85
CA VAL A 75 -9.85 3.48 -6.07
C VAL A 75 -10.76 3.48 -4.84
N GLN A 76 -10.87 2.37 -4.11
CA GLN A 76 -11.65 2.30 -2.88
C GLN A 76 -11.05 3.18 -1.78
N PHE A 77 -9.72 3.21 -1.65
CA PHE A 77 -9.03 4.16 -0.76
C PHE A 77 -9.34 5.61 -1.17
N LYS A 78 -9.16 5.99 -2.44
CA LYS A 78 -9.50 7.35 -2.91
C LYS A 78 -10.95 7.73 -2.60
N GLN A 79 -11.89 6.78 -2.71
CA GLN A 79 -13.29 7.01 -2.35
C GLN A 79 -13.50 7.22 -0.85
N ALA A 80 -12.79 6.47 0.00
CA ALA A 80 -12.82 6.66 1.45
C ALA A 80 -12.29 8.04 1.85
N PHE A 81 -11.16 8.47 1.28
CA PHE A 81 -10.60 9.82 1.48
C PHE A 81 -11.60 10.92 1.08
N ARG A 82 -12.21 10.80 -0.11
CA ARG A 82 -13.22 11.77 -0.58
C ARG A 82 -14.44 11.84 0.34
N LYS A 83 -14.90 10.70 0.89
CA LYS A 83 -16.01 10.67 1.86
C LYS A 83 -15.66 11.35 3.17
N ALA A 84 -14.38 11.30 3.57
CA ALA A 84 -13.85 12.03 4.72
C ALA A 84 -13.56 13.52 4.42
N GLY A 85 -13.90 14.01 3.21
CA GLY A 85 -13.67 15.40 2.80
C GLY A 85 -12.22 15.70 2.37
N VAL A 86 -11.41 14.68 2.11
CA VAL A 86 -10.03 14.81 1.65
C VAL A 86 -9.94 14.55 0.15
N GLU A 87 -9.44 15.52 -0.59
CA GLU A 87 -9.04 15.31 -1.99
C GLU A 87 -7.61 14.79 -2.02
N PHE A 88 -7.43 13.57 -2.54
CA PHE A 88 -6.12 13.00 -2.72
C PHE A 88 -5.50 13.53 -4.01
N ASP A 89 -4.37 14.22 -3.90
CA ASP A 89 -3.63 14.75 -5.04
C ASP A 89 -3.02 13.58 -5.84
N GLU A 90 -3.28 13.53 -7.15
CA GLU A 90 -2.71 12.50 -8.02
C GLU A 90 -1.23 12.73 -8.33
N SER A 91 -0.71 13.93 -8.03
CA SER A 91 0.72 14.27 -8.08
C SER A 91 1.45 14.05 -6.76
N ALA A 92 0.76 13.56 -5.73
CA ALA A 92 1.41 13.17 -4.48
C ALA A 92 2.43 12.06 -4.73
N ASP A 93 3.56 12.14 -4.02
CA ASP A 93 4.63 11.14 -4.09
C ASP A 93 4.17 9.77 -3.54
N GLU A 94 3.15 9.76 -2.67
CA GLU A 94 2.62 8.56 -2.05
C GLU A 94 1.23 8.13 -2.57
N LEU A 95 0.98 6.83 -2.54
CA LEU A 95 -0.32 6.25 -2.86
C LEU A 95 -1.29 6.32 -1.67
N PRO A 96 -2.60 6.32 -1.90
CA PRO A 96 -3.59 6.46 -0.83
C PRO A 96 -3.66 5.24 0.11
N ASP A 97 -3.05 4.11 -0.26
CA ASP A 97 -2.94 2.92 0.59
C ASP A 97 -1.62 2.83 1.36
N HIS A 98 -0.76 3.85 1.27
CA HIS A 98 0.44 3.95 2.11
C HIS A 98 0.01 4.08 3.58
N LEU A 99 0.57 3.26 4.47
CA LEU A 99 0.12 3.19 5.87
C LEU A 99 0.21 4.56 6.57
N CYS A 100 1.27 5.34 6.36
CA CYS A 100 1.39 6.68 6.95
C CYS A 100 0.28 7.64 6.47
N VAL A 101 -0.14 7.52 5.20
CA VAL A 101 -1.21 8.32 4.61
C VAL A 101 -2.56 7.95 5.24
N VAL A 102 -2.80 6.66 5.49
CA VAL A 102 -4.00 6.17 6.20
C VAL A 102 -4.01 6.62 7.66
N LEU A 103 -2.86 6.56 8.35
CA LEU A 103 -2.74 7.05 9.73
C LEU A 103 -2.99 8.56 9.82
N GLN A 104 -2.49 9.33 8.84
CA GLN A 104 -2.73 10.76 8.75
C GLN A 104 -4.22 11.07 8.52
N LEU A 105 -4.90 10.30 7.66
CA LEU A 105 -6.35 10.41 7.50
C LEU A 105 -7.06 10.29 8.86
N GLY A 106 -6.69 9.30 9.65
CA GLY A 106 -7.30 9.04 10.95
C GLY A 106 -6.99 10.12 12.00
N ALA A 107 -5.75 10.63 11.99
CA ALA A 107 -5.31 11.65 12.93
C ALA A 107 -5.92 13.04 12.67
N ALA A 108 -6.12 13.40 11.40
CA ALA A 108 -6.49 14.77 11.02
C ALA A 108 -7.93 14.94 10.51
N TYR A 109 -8.58 13.87 10.03
CA TYR A 109 -9.85 13.99 9.30
C TYR A 109 -10.94 13.04 9.80
N ASP A 110 -10.72 11.73 9.68
CA ASP A 110 -11.74 10.71 9.97
C ASP A 110 -11.10 9.42 10.50
N ALA A 111 -11.07 9.31 11.82
CA ALA A 111 -10.54 8.15 12.54
C ALA A 111 -11.30 6.85 12.21
N ASP A 112 -12.63 6.90 12.05
CA ASP A 112 -13.45 5.73 11.75
C ASP A 112 -13.17 5.20 10.34
N ALA A 113 -13.01 6.09 9.36
CA ALA A 113 -12.65 5.73 8.00
C ALA A 113 -11.26 5.08 7.94
N ALA A 114 -10.25 5.68 8.60
CA ALA A 114 -8.92 5.12 8.68
C ALA A 114 -8.91 3.75 9.36
N TRP A 115 -9.66 3.59 10.45
CA TRP A 115 -9.80 2.31 11.15
C TRP A 115 -10.38 1.21 10.27
N ARG A 116 -11.46 1.52 9.54
CA ARG A 116 -12.08 0.58 8.60
C ARG A 116 -11.09 0.16 7.52
N LEU A 117 -10.35 1.09 6.91
CA LEU A 117 -9.33 0.77 5.91
C LEU A 117 -8.23 -0.16 6.49
N MET A 118 -7.76 0.12 7.71
CA MET A 118 -6.77 -0.73 8.37
C MET A 118 -7.31 -2.12 8.71
N LEU A 119 -8.59 -2.24 9.09
CA LEU A 119 -9.23 -3.53 9.35
C LEU A 119 -9.45 -4.33 8.08
N ASP A 120 -9.98 -3.70 7.03
CA ASP A 120 -10.22 -4.32 5.72
C ASP A 120 -8.91 -4.84 5.10
N HIS A 121 -7.78 -4.22 5.46
CA HIS A 121 -6.44 -4.59 5.02
C HIS A 121 -5.54 -5.11 6.16
N ARG A 122 -6.14 -5.69 7.21
CA ARG A 122 -5.39 -6.15 8.40
C ARG A 122 -4.30 -7.17 8.08
N ALA A 123 -4.49 -7.99 7.06
CA ALA A 123 -3.47 -8.93 6.63
C ALA A 123 -2.17 -8.23 6.18
N GLY A 124 -2.26 -7.11 5.44
CA GLY A 124 -1.08 -6.34 5.04
C GLY A 124 -0.31 -5.78 6.23
N ILE A 125 -1.03 -5.28 7.24
CA ILE A 125 -0.45 -4.81 8.51
C ILE A 125 0.29 -5.95 9.25
N GLU A 126 -0.32 -7.13 9.33
CA GLU A 126 0.31 -8.28 9.99
C GLU A 126 1.51 -8.84 9.21
N MET A 127 1.46 -8.81 7.87
CA MET A 127 2.60 -9.19 7.02
C MET A 127 3.78 -8.25 7.24
N LEU A 128 3.53 -6.94 7.22
CA LEU A 128 4.53 -5.93 7.52
C LEU A 128 5.13 -6.13 8.92
N ARG A 129 4.29 -6.35 9.94
CA ARG A 129 4.75 -6.63 11.30
C ARG A 129 5.64 -7.87 11.37
N GLN A 130 5.27 -8.96 10.70
CA GLN A 130 6.06 -10.19 10.66
C GLN A 130 7.38 -10.01 9.90
N ALA A 131 7.36 -9.26 8.80
CA ALA A 131 8.56 -8.96 8.02
C ALA A 131 9.55 -8.13 8.85
N LEU A 132 9.10 -7.04 9.48
CA LEU A 132 9.94 -6.23 10.37
C LEU A 132 10.48 -7.02 11.56
N ALA A 133 9.69 -7.95 12.11
CA ALA A 133 10.16 -8.84 13.17
C ALA A 133 11.24 -9.83 12.69
N ALA A 134 11.09 -10.39 11.49
CA ALA A 134 12.07 -11.30 10.91
C ALA A 134 13.41 -10.60 10.61
N GLU A 135 13.36 -9.33 10.21
CA GLU A 135 14.55 -8.50 9.94
C GLU A 135 15.15 -7.87 11.22
N GLY A 136 14.50 -8.03 12.39
CA GLY A 136 14.93 -7.38 13.62
C GLY A 136 14.90 -5.84 13.55
N SER A 137 13.96 -5.30 12.76
CA SER A 137 13.89 -3.87 12.46
C SER A 137 13.43 -3.05 13.67
N PRO A 138 14.05 -1.88 13.95
CA PRO A 138 13.62 -1.00 15.05
C PRO A 138 12.20 -0.46 14.85
N TRP A 139 11.75 -0.29 13.59
CA TRP A 139 10.39 0.13 13.26
C TRP A 139 9.31 -0.88 13.64
N LEU A 140 9.70 -2.11 14.02
CA LEU A 140 8.77 -3.07 14.62
C LEU A 140 8.05 -2.49 15.84
N GLY A 141 8.74 -1.65 16.63
CA GLY A 141 8.15 -1.00 17.82
C GLY A 141 6.89 -0.20 17.48
N ALA A 142 6.94 0.62 16.42
CA ALA A 142 5.77 1.37 15.95
C ALA A 142 4.66 0.47 15.41
N MET A 143 5.02 -0.62 14.71
CA MET A 143 4.02 -1.57 14.22
C MET A 143 3.35 -2.34 15.35
N LEU A 144 4.07 -2.71 16.41
CA LEU A 144 3.50 -3.36 17.59
C LEU A 144 2.55 -2.42 18.32
N ALA A 145 2.94 -1.15 18.51
CA ALA A 145 2.08 -0.13 19.11
C ALA A 145 0.80 0.08 18.28
N LEU A 146 0.92 0.19 16.95
CA LEU A 146 -0.24 0.27 16.05
C LEU A 146 -1.15 -0.97 16.21
N CYS A 147 -0.58 -2.18 16.11
CA CYS A 147 -1.34 -3.42 16.23
C CYS A 147 -2.03 -3.57 17.60
N SER A 148 -1.49 -2.97 18.67
CA SER A 148 -2.09 -2.98 20.00
C SER A 148 -3.38 -2.15 20.09
N THR A 149 -3.51 -1.13 19.24
CA THR A 149 -4.74 -0.33 19.15
C THR A 149 -5.84 -1.12 18.44
N LEU A 150 -5.48 -1.89 17.41
CA LEU A 150 -6.43 -2.61 16.60
C LEU A 150 -7.06 -3.82 17.34
N PRO A 151 -8.30 -4.23 17.02
CA PRO A 151 -8.93 -5.40 17.61
C PRO A 151 -8.08 -6.66 17.38
N ALA A 152 -8.07 -7.55 18.38
CA ALA A 152 -7.41 -8.84 18.25
C ALA A 152 -8.13 -9.71 17.21
N LEU A 153 -7.37 -10.26 16.27
CA LEU A 153 -7.87 -11.25 15.32
C LEU A 153 -8.30 -12.52 16.07
N ARG A 154 -9.53 -12.98 15.84
CA ARG A 154 -10.08 -14.19 16.47
C ARG A 154 -10.85 -15.04 15.45
N GLY A 155 -10.90 -16.36 15.70
CA GLY A 155 -11.69 -17.29 14.89
C GLY A 155 -11.37 -17.21 13.39
N GLU A 156 -12.42 -17.18 12.58
CA GLU A 156 -12.33 -17.20 11.11
C GLU A 156 -11.53 -16.02 10.53
N GLU A 157 -11.56 -14.84 11.14
CA GLU A 157 -10.78 -13.68 10.70
C GLU A 157 -9.27 -13.93 10.85
N ALA A 158 -8.87 -14.53 11.97
CA ALA A 158 -7.47 -14.89 12.21
C ALA A 158 -6.99 -15.96 11.22
N ASP A 159 -7.84 -16.94 10.90
CA ASP A 159 -7.53 -17.99 9.95
C ASP A 159 -7.47 -17.46 8.50
N ALA A 160 -8.37 -16.54 8.13
CA ALA A 160 -8.35 -15.88 6.82
C ALA A 160 -7.10 -15.02 6.63
N VAL A 161 -6.74 -14.23 7.63
CA VAL A 161 -5.50 -13.44 7.63
C VAL A 161 -4.29 -14.35 7.53
N ARG A 162 -4.21 -15.41 8.35
CA ARG A 162 -3.10 -16.39 8.31
C ARG A 162 -2.95 -17.01 6.93
N LYS A 163 -4.05 -17.43 6.32
CA LYS A 163 -4.05 -18.03 4.98
C LYS A 163 -3.56 -17.04 3.91
N LEU A 164 -3.95 -15.77 4.00
CA LEU A 164 -3.48 -14.75 3.05
C LEU A 164 -1.98 -14.48 3.22
N ILE A 165 -1.49 -14.47 4.47
CA ILE A 165 -0.06 -14.36 4.78
C ILE A 165 0.73 -15.55 4.20
N GLU A 166 0.25 -16.77 4.40
CA GLU A 166 0.88 -18.01 3.89
C GLU A 166 0.95 -18.05 2.36
N GLN A 167 -0.05 -17.48 1.68
CA GLN A 167 -0.09 -17.41 0.22
C GLN A 167 0.89 -16.37 -0.35
N GLY A 168 1.22 -15.34 0.43
CA GLY A 168 2.03 -14.21 -0.01
C GLY A 168 1.35 -13.36 -1.09
N PRO A 169 1.99 -12.25 -1.51
CA PRO A 169 1.49 -11.46 -2.63
C PRO A 169 1.54 -12.29 -3.93
N PRO A 170 0.54 -12.17 -4.81
CA PRO A 170 0.54 -12.87 -6.09
C PRO A 170 1.67 -12.37 -7.01
N ASP A 171 2.14 -13.24 -7.90
CA ASP A 171 3.17 -12.91 -8.90
C ASP A 171 2.72 -11.77 -9.84
N GLU A 172 3.70 -10.94 -10.21
CA GLU A 172 3.57 -9.74 -11.04
C GLU A 172 3.01 -10.08 -12.43
N THR A 173 1.80 -9.62 -12.75
CA THR A 173 1.11 -9.90 -14.04
C THR A 173 0.91 -8.66 -14.91
N VAL A 174 1.42 -7.50 -14.50
CA VAL A 174 1.31 -6.27 -15.29
C VAL A 174 2.51 -6.16 -16.24
N GLY A 175 2.22 -6.15 -17.56
CA GLY A 175 3.22 -6.10 -18.64
C GLY A 175 3.16 -7.28 -19.62
N LEU A 176 2.34 -8.30 -19.38
CA LEU A 176 2.25 -9.51 -20.21
C LEU A 176 1.11 -9.52 -21.22
N ASP A 177 0.17 -8.58 -21.15
CA ASP A 177 -0.88 -8.44 -22.16
C ASP A 177 -0.38 -7.47 -23.25
N PRO A 178 -0.10 -7.94 -24.49
CA PRO A 178 0.17 -7.03 -25.59
C PRO A 178 -1.00 -6.07 -25.74
N TYR A 179 -0.70 -4.78 -25.82
CA TYR A 179 -1.67 -3.72 -26.08
C TYR A 179 -2.40 -4.06 -27.40
N THR A 180 -3.57 -4.69 -27.33
CA THR A 180 -4.40 -4.95 -28.51
C THR A 180 -4.99 -3.62 -28.92
N MET A 181 -4.25 -2.90 -29.76
CA MET A 181 -4.80 -1.78 -30.52
C MET A 181 -6.01 -2.34 -31.29
N PRO A 182 -7.22 -1.74 -31.17
CA PRO A 182 -8.34 -2.17 -31.99
C PRO A 182 -7.94 -2.01 -33.45
N SER A 183 -7.83 -3.14 -34.15
CA SER A 183 -7.56 -3.17 -35.58
C SER A 183 -8.71 -2.47 -36.28
N MET A 184 -8.47 -1.25 -36.78
CA MET A 184 -9.30 -0.66 -37.83
C MET A 184 -9.07 -1.52 -39.08
N ALA A 185 -9.89 -2.55 -39.24
CA ALA A 185 -9.97 -3.26 -40.51
C ALA A 185 -10.44 -2.27 -41.59
N PRO A 186 -9.73 -2.16 -42.73
CA PRO A 186 -10.23 -1.38 -43.85
C PRO A 186 -11.47 -2.09 -44.43
N THR A 187 -12.60 -1.39 -44.45
CA THR A 187 -13.80 -1.81 -45.19
C THR A 187 -13.47 -1.86 -46.68
N SER A 188 -13.33 -3.06 -47.22
CA SER A 188 -13.31 -3.28 -48.67
C SER A 188 -14.60 -4.02 -49.05
N GLU A 189 -15.63 -3.25 -49.40
CA GLU A 189 -16.82 -3.76 -50.07
C GLU A 189 -16.46 -4.23 -51.48
N PHE A 190 -16.42 -5.55 -51.67
CA PHE A 190 -16.45 -6.17 -52.99
C PHE A 190 -17.88 -6.07 -53.54
N ILE A 191 -18.13 -5.10 -54.41
CA ILE A 191 -19.33 -5.07 -55.27
C ILE A 191 -19.02 -5.89 -56.52
N GLY A 192 -19.75 -7.00 -56.68
CA GLY A 192 -19.60 -7.97 -57.76
C GLY A 192 -19.86 -7.38 -59.15
N MET A 193 -19.06 -7.83 -60.12
CA MET A 193 -19.28 -7.56 -61.54
C MET A 193 -20.37 -8.47 -62.11
N PRO A 194 -21.28 -7.96 -62.96
CA PRO A 194 -22.25 -8.78 -63.67
C PRO A 194 -21.68 -9.40 -64.97
N THR A 195 -22.19 -10.59 -65.25
CA THR A 195 -21.93 -11.54 -66.36
C THR A 195 -22.01 -10.94 -67.78
N PRO A 196 -21.19 -11.41 -68.76
CA PRO A 196 -21.27 -10.92 -70.13
C PRO A 196 -22.37 -11.63 -70.94
N LEU A 197 -23.11 -10.88 -71.75
CA LEU A 197 -23.86 -11.37 -72.90
C LEU A 197 -23.34 -10.68 -74.16
N GLY A 198 -23.17 -11.46 -75.23
CA GLY A 198 -22.41 -11.10 -76.42
C GLY A 198 -23.20 -10.42 -77.53
N ALA A 199 -22.45 -10.13 -78.60
CA ALA A 199 -22.73 -10.40 -80.02
C ALA A 199 -22.54 -9.20 -80.96
N SER A 200 -21.62 -9.43 -81.93
CA SER A 200 -21.63 -8.94 -83.33
C SER A 200 -21.49 -7.42 -83.57
N ARG A 201 -20.74 -6.93 -84.56
CA ARG A 201 -20.26 -7.47 -85.85
C ARG A 201 -18.85 -6.98 -86.15
#